data_AF-A0A847GMI4-F1
#
_entry.id   AF-A0A847GMI4-F1
#
_cell.length_a   1.000
_cell.length_b   1.000
_cell.length_c   1.000
_cell.angle_alpha   90.00
_cell.angle_beta   90.00
_cell.angle_gamma   90.00
#
_symmetry.space_group_name_H-M   'P 1'
#
loop_
_entity.id
_entity.type
_entity.pdbx_description
1 polymer ?
#
loop_
_entity_poly.entity_id
_entity_poly.type
_entity_poly.pdbx_seq_one_letter_code
_entity_poly.pdbx_strand_id
1 'polypeptide(L)'
;MADAALTAFGLLGEEQYVSAFRRAHAWFQGQNSLRQPLVEVQYGACCDGLQASGLNRNQGAESTLAYLWAELLHRETCQRSVVS
;
A
#
# COMPACT_ATOMS: atom_id res chain seq x y z
N MET A 1 6.76 4.92 0.95
CA MET A 1 6.94 4.57 -0.48
C MET A 1 5.72 4.90 -1.32
N ALA A 2 4.50 4.48 -0.93
CA ALA A 2 3.28 4.76 -1.70
C ALA A 2 3.05 6.27 -1.95
N ASP A 3 3.03 7.07 -0.89
CA ASP A 3 2.82 8.52 -0.99
C ASP A 3 3.88 9.25 -1.83
N ALA A 4 5.16 8.97 -1.57
CA ALA A 4 6.26 9.50 -2.35
C ALA A 4 6.15 9.19 -3.86
N ALA A 5 5.64 8.01 -4.23
CA ALA A 5 5.42 7.66 -5.62
C ALA A 5 4.32 8.52 -6.25
N LEU A 6 3.18 8.73 -5.58
CA LEU A 6 2.14 9.62 -6.09
C LEU A 6 2.58 11.09 -6.15
N THR A 7 3.38 11.52 -5.18
CA THR A 7 3.97 12.88 -5.21
C THR A 7 4.88 13.05 -6.42
N ALA A 8 5.75 12.07 -6.71
CA ALA A 8 6.61 12.09 -7.89
C ALA A 8 5.80 12.09 -9.20
N PHE A 9 4.71 11.31 -9.27
CA PHE A 9 3.80 11.35 -10.41
C PHE A 9 3.18 12.75 -10.59
N GLY A 10 2.73 13.40 -9.52
CA GLY A 10 2.15 14.74 -9.59
C GLY A 10 3.13 15.82 -10.06
N LEU A 11 4.44 15.64 -9.83
CA LEU A 11 5.49 16.58 -10.24
C LEU A 11 6.02 16.31 -11.65
N LEU A 12 6.14 15.04 -12.03
CA LEU A 12 6.85 14.61 -13.25
C LEU A 12 5.93 14.08 -14.34
N GLY A 13 4.71 13.65 -14.01
CA GLY A 13 3.74 13.09 -14.94
C GLY A 13 4.09 11.70 -15.49
N GLU A 14 5.08 11.02 -14.92
CA GLU A 14 5.58 9.75 -15.46
C GLU A 14 4.84 8.52 -14.86
N GLU A 15 4.21 7.72 -15.71
CA GLU A 15 3.41 6.53 -15.35
C GLU A 15 4.16 5.45 -14.54
N GLN A 16 5.50 5.44 -14.60
CA GLN A 16 6.31 4.55 -13.78
C GLN A 16 6.08 4.75 -12.28
N TYR A 17 5.75 5.97 -11.87
CA TYR A 17 5.45 6.30 -10.48
C TYR A 17 4.07 5.82 -10.04
N VAL A 18 3.07 5.88 -10.92
CA VAL A 18 1.76 5.22 -10.69
C VAL A 18 1.95 3.71 -10.52
N SER A 19 2.79 3.12 -11.36
CA SER A 19 3.12 1.69 -11.26
C SER A 19 3.83 1.36 -9.94
N ALA A 20 4.73 2.22 -9.46
CA ALA A 20 5.38 2.07 -8.16
C ALA A 20 4.39 2.18 -6.99
N PHE A 21 3.46 3.13 -7.05
CA PHE A 21 2.37 3.25 -6.08
C PHE A 21 1.53 1.96 -6.03
N ARG A 22 1.08 1.46 -7.19
CA ARG A 22 0.27 0.23 -7.28
C ARG A 22 0.99 -0.97 -6.67
N ARG A 23 2.30 -1.12 -6.92
CA ARG A 23 3.10 -2.19 -6.31
C ARG A 23 3.18 -2.03 -4.79
N ALA A 24 3.41 -0.82 -4.29
CA ALA A 24 3.49 -0.56 -2.85
C ALA A 24 2.17 -0.84 -2.14
N HIS A 25 1.03 -0.43 -2.72
CA HIS A 25 -0.29 -0.72 -2.17
C HIS A 25 -0.62 -2.22 -2.22
N ALA A 26 -0.38 -2.87 -3.35
CA ALA A 26 -0.67 -4.30 -3.53
C ALA A 26 0.19 -5.22 -2.64
N TRP A 27 1.36 -4.75 -2.21
CA TRP A 27 2.22 -5.49 -1.29
C TRP A 27 1.51 -5.84 0.03
N PHE A 28 0.70 -4.92 0.57
CA PHE A 28 -0.11 -5.16 1.78
C PHE A 28 -1.17 -6.25 1.58
N GLN A 29 -1.67 -6.40 0.36
CA GLN A 29 -2.69 -7.38 -0.02
C GLN A 29 -2.11 -8.75 -0.38
N GLY A 30 -0.78 -8.91 -0.31
CA GLY A 30 -0.11 -10.19 -0.58
C GLY A 30 0.65 -10.24 -1.89
N GLN A 31 0.77 -9.15 -2.66
CA GLN A 31 1.71 -9.10 -3.79
C GLN A 31 3.14 -8.85 -3.29
N ASN A 32 3.64 -9.80 -2.50
CA ASN A 32 4.93 -9.78 -1.85
C ASN A 32 5.62 -11.15 -1.97
N SER A 33 6.86 -11.22 -1.51
CA SER A 33 7.72 -12.41 -1.67
C SER A 33 7.13 -13.69 -1.07
N LEU A 34 6.25 -13.59 -0.07
CA LEU A 34 5.61 -14.74 0.58
C LEU A 34 4.18 -15.00 0.10
N ARG A 35 3.64 -14.16 -0.80
CA ARG A 35 2.25 -14.22 -1.27
C ARG A 35 1.21 -14.22 -0.14
N GLN A 36 1.51 -13.54 0.95
CA GLN A 36 0.67 -13.49 2.16
C GLN A 36 0.19 -12.07 2.43
N PRO A 37 -1.12 -11.85 2.65
CA PRO A 37 -1.61 -10.53 3.03
C PRO A 37 -1.07 -10.13 4.40
N LEU A 38 -0.68 -8.86 4.53
CA LEU A 38 -0.33 -8.25 5.81
C LEU A 38 -1.55 -7.57 6.45
N VAL A 39 -2.52 -7.19 5.64
CA VAL A 39 -3.73 -6.51 6.10
C VAL A 39 -4.78 -7.51 6.58
N GLU A 40 -5.40 -7.17 7.72
CA GLU A 40 -6.64 -7.77 8.20
C GLU A 40 -7.78 -6.77 8.03
N VAL A 41 -8.40 -6.76 6.84
CA VAL A 41 -9.36 -5.73 6.41
C VAL A 41 -10.54 -5.60 7.38
N GLN A 42 -10.99 -6.72 7.95
CA GLN A 42 -12.11 -6.75 8.91
C GLN A 42 -11.83 -5.90 10.16
N TYR A 43 -10.59 -5.84 10.60
CA TYR A 43 -10.18 -5.14 11.81
C TYR A 43 -9.47 -3.81 11.53
N GLY A 44 -9.22 -3.50 10.26
CA GLY A 44 -8.43 -2.34 9.86
C GLY A 44 -6.99 -2.39 10.37
N ALA A 45 -6.47 -3.59 10.67
CA ALA A 45 -5.13 -3.78 11.22
C ALA A 45 -4.14 -4.21 10.14
N CYS A 46 -2.86 -3.96 10.37
CA CYS A 46 -1.80 -4.43 9.49
C CYS A 46 -0.64 -5.01 10.31
N CYS A 47 -0.17 -6.17 9.88
CA CYS A 47 1.05 -6.79 10.38
C CYS A 47 2.29 -5.96 10.04
N ASP A 48 3.27 -5.93 10.94
CA ASP A 48 4.47 -5.09 10.84
C ASP A 48 5.36 -5.40 9.63
N GLY A 49 5.27 -6.61 9.09
CA GLY A 49 6.08 -6.99 7.94
C GLY A 49 6.23 -8.48 7.75
N LEU A 50 7.20 -8.84 6.89
CA LEU A 50 7.61 -10.22 6.65
C LEU A 50 8.94 -10.49 7.37
N GLN A 51 9.08 -11.70 7.88
CA GLN A 51 10.28 -12.30 8.42
C GLN A 51 10.63 -13.55 7.62
N ALA A 52 11.84 -14.08 7.79
CA ALA A 52 12.26 -15.32 7.14
C ALA A 52 11.33 -16.51 7.48
N SER A 53 10.75 -16.51 8.67
CA SER A 53 9.81 -17.52 9.16
C SER A 53 8.35 -17.30 8.74
N GLY A 54 8.02 -16.16 8.11
CA GLY A 54 6.65 -15.82 7.73
C GLY A 54 6.23 -14.41 8.14
N LEU A 55 4.94 -14.21 8.30
CA LEU A 55 4.35 -12.92 8.69
C LEU A 55 4.72 -12.55 10.14
N ASN A 56 5.20 -11.33 10.34
CA ASN A 56 5.28 -10.74 11.68
C ASN A 56 3.88 -10.33 12.13
N ARG A 57 3.29 -11.10 13.04
CA ARG A 57 1.90 -10.92 13.51
C ARG A 57 1.70 -9.70 14.42
N ASN A 58 2.76 -8.98 14.78
CA ASN A 58 2.62 -7.73 15.51
C ASN A 58 1.88 -6.73 14.64
N GLN A 59 0.85 -6.08 15.19
CA GLN A 59 0.03 -5.10 14.51
C GLN A 59 0.27 -3.72 15.12
N GLY A 60 1.47 -3.19 14.90
CA GLY A 60 1.86 -1.88 15.42
C GLY A 60 1.03 -0.73 14.84
N ALA A 61 1.08 0.42 15.52
CA ALA A 61 0.42 1.63 15.05
C ALA A 61 0.97 2.09 13.69
N GLU A 62 2.29 2.03 13.50
CA GLU A 62 2.95 2.51 12.28
C GLU A 62 2.57 1.69 11.04
N SER A 63 2.58 0.37 11.14
CA SER A 63 2.20 -0.54 10.04
C SER A 63 0.72 -0.39 9.68
N THR A 64 -0.13 -0.28 10.69
CA THR A 64 -1.57 0.00 10.52
C THR A 64 -1.80 1.33 9.81
N LEU A 65 -1.18 2.42 10.27
CA LEU A 65 -1.28 3.73 9.62
C LEU A 65 -0.72 3.72 8.20
N ALA A 66 0.40 3.03 7.95
CA ALA A 66 0.98 2.91 6.62
C ALA A 66 0.01 2.24 5.63
N TYR A 67 -0.65 1.16 6.05
CA TYR A 67 -1.69 0.52 5.24
C TYR A 67 -2.88 1.45 4.98
N LEU A 68 -3.45 2.04 6.04
CA LEU A 68 -4.63 2.90 5.92
C LEU A 68 -4.36 4.11 5.01
N TRP A 69 -3.16 4.69 5.09
CA TRP A 69 -2.74 5.78 4.23
C TRP A 69 -2.63 5.34 2.77
N ALA A 70 -2.01 4.19 2.50
CA ALA A 70 -1.93 3.65 1.14
C ALA A 70 -3.32 3.33 0.55
N GLU A 71 -4.23 2.82 1.37
CA GLU A 71 -5.62 2.52 0.97
C GLU A 71 -6.42 3.79 0.68
N LEU A 72 -6.26 4.85 1.49
CA LEU A 72 -6.90 6.14 1.24
C LEU A 72 -6.44 6.73 -0.10
N LEU A 73 -5.11 6.80 -0.31
CA LEU A 73 -4.51 7.28 -1.56
C LEU A 73 -4.98 6.47 -2.77
N HIS A 74 -5.16 5.16 -2.61
CA HIS A 74 -5.64 4.29 -3.69
C HIS A 74 -7.06 4.65 -4.10
N ARG A 75 -7.95 4.86 -3.11
CA ARG A 75 -9.33 5.26 -3.36
C ARG A 75 -9.43 6.61 -4.05
N GLU A 76 -8.66 7.60 -3.60
CA GLU A 76 -8.65 8.93 -4.21
C GLU A 76 -8.15 8.90 -5.67
N THR A 77 -7.10 8.12 -5.95
CA THR A 77 -6.55 7.98 -7.31
C THR A 77 -7.53 7.28 -8.25
N CYS A 78 -8.20 6.22 -7.77
CA CYS A 78 -9.25 5.54 -8.54
C CYS A 78 -10.44 6.46 -8.81
N GLN A 79 -10.87 7.28 -7.84
CA GLN A 79 -11.99 8.21 -8.03
C GLN A 79 -11.69 9.31 -9.05
N ARG A 80 -10.48 9.86 -9.07
CA ARG A 80 -10.08 10.87 -10.08
C ARG A 80 -10.11 10.33 -11.51
N SER A 81 -9.79 9.05 -11.69
CA SER A 81 -9.80 8.39 -13.00
C SER A 81 -11.21 8.16 -13.56
N VAL A 82 -12.26 8.27 -12.75
CA VAL A 82 -13.67 8.06 -13.14
C VAL A 82 -14.38 9.38 -13.53
N VAL A 83 -13.77 10.54 -13.24
CA VAL A 83 -14.34 11.87 -13.51
C VAL A 83 -13.63 12.58 -14.68
N SER A 84 -12.92 11.82 -15.52
CA SER A 84 -12.26 12.31 -16.75
C SER A 84 -13.01 11.81 -17.98
#